data_AF-A0A2J6SCD2-F1
#
_entry.id   AF-A0A2J6SCD2-F1
#
_cell.length_a   1.000
_cell.length_b   1.000
_cell.length_c   1.000
_cell.angle_alpha   90.00
_cell.angle_beta   90.00
_cell.angle_gamma   90.00
#
_symmetry.space_group_name_H-M   'P 1'
#
loop_
_entity.id
_entity.type
_entity.pdbx_description
1 polymer ?
#
loop_
_entity_poly.entity_id
_entity_poly.type
_entity_poly.pdbx_seq_one_letter_code
_entity_poly.pdbx_strand_id
1 'polypeptide(L)'
;MILAVALLLFLALGFMFIVHRLSSDRPLSSIWKETLLYRTFYTSRNPVPDTEIKLSQDVNPYQFPALRERTSTKMAMGLTRLDESNWLTLDSDYLPEHFLRCSLLCTKRPQVIQCLPGSSEACHEVLSLVTSFLSSRFPQHFTLTTTSSGPAIQNHLTNEIFPIGPQNCPNPLEIAAKLSMEDFNILMKNPETGEYHLQASATLFPAGWKLQERVGTSMANLHAPVPGWKEKLGGSVNR
;
A
#
# COMPACT_ATOMS: atom_id res chain seq x y z
N MET A 1 24.15 3.85 49.68
CA MET A 1 22.71 4.17 49.71
C MET A 1 22.27 5.01 48.52
N ILE A 2 23.01 6.04 48.10
CA ILE A 2 22.60 6.96 47.00
C ILE A 2 22.52 6.25 45.62
N LEU A 3 23.45 5.34 45.29
CA LEU A 3 23.44 4.61 44.01
C LEU A 3 22.22 3.69 43.82
N ALA A 4 21.75 3.05 44.89
CA ALA A 4 20.61 2.12 44.83
C ALA A 4 19.28 2.88 44.58
N VAL A 5 19.15 4.08 45.14
CA VAL A 5 17.97 4.95 44.95
C VAL A 5 17.91 5.48 43.51
N ALA A 6 19.06 5.82 42.92
CA ALA A 6 19.13 6.26 41.52
C ALA A 6 18.73 5.14 40.54
N LEU A 7 19.20 3.91 40.76
CA LEU A 7 18.86 2.77 39.89
C LEU A 7 17.36 2.43 39.92
N LEU A 8 16.74 2.50 41.11
CA LEU A 8 15.30 2.30 41.29
C LEU A 8 14.47 3.39 40.59
N LEU A 9 14.92 4.64 40.62
CA LEU A 9 14.28 5.75 39.89
C LEU A 9 14.37 5.57 38.37
N PHE A 10 15.50 5.13 37.84
CA PHE A 10 15.64 4.86 36.40
C PHE A 10 14.78 3.68 35.94
N LEU A 11 14.70 2.60 36.73
CA LEU A 11 13.83 1.48 36.43
C LEU A 11 12.34 1.86 36.51
N ALA A 12 11.96 2.68 37.50
CA ALA A 12 10.59 3.18 37.64
C ALA A 12 10.19 4.13 36.49
N LEU A 13 11.09 5.03 36.07
CA LEU A 13 10.87 5.93 34.93
C LEU A 13 10.83 5.17 33.60
N GLY A 14 11.70 4.16 33.43
CA GLY A 14 11.68 3.28 32.26
C GLY A 14 10.40 2.44 32.19
N PHE A 15 9.93 1.92 33.33
CA PHE A 15 8.66 1.20 33.43
C PHE A 15 7.46 2.11 33.13
N MET A 16 7.42 3.33 33.69
CA MET A 16 6.41 4.34 33.35
C MET A 16 6.41 4.69 31.87
N PHE A 17 7.58 4.83 31.23
CA PHE A 17 7.68 5.11 29.81
C PHE A 17 7.20 3.95 28.94
N ILE A 18 7.51 2.70 29.33
CA ILE A 18 7.03 1.49 28.64
C ILE A 18 5.50 1.35 28.81
N VAL A 19 4.97 1.54 30.02
CA VAL A 19 3.53 1.50 30.29
C VAL A 19 2.80 2.62 29.56
N HIS A 20 3.36 3.83 29.50
CA HIS A 20 2.79 4.95 28.75
C HIS A 20 2.80 4.67 27.23
N ARG A 21 3.87 4.06 26.71
CA ARG A 21 3.97 3.68 25.29
C ARG A 21 3.02 2.53 24.93
N LEU A 22 2.81 1.57 25.83
CA LEU A 22 1.81 0.50 25.69
C LEU A 22 0.38 1.00 25.91
N SER A 23 0.18 2.07 26.69
CA SER A 23 -1.12 2.72 26.89
C SER A 23 -1.49 3.67 25.74
N SER A 24 -0.58 3.89 24.79
CA SER A 24 -0.82 4.62 23.54
C SER A 24 -1.41 3.73 22.43
N ASP A 25 -1.75 2.48 22.74
CA ASP A 25 -2.55 1.67 21.84
C ASP A 25 -3.95 2.25 21.75
N ARG A 26 -4.41 2.42 20.49
CA ARG A 26 -5.72 2.99 20.16
C ARG A 26 -6.79 2.39 21.08
N PRO A 27 -7.70 3.22 21.64
CA PRO A 27 -8.66 2.73 22.61
C PRO A 27 -9.41 1.55 22.00
N LEU A 28 -9.49 0.41 22.71
CA LEU A 28 -10.20 -0.79 22.26
C LEU A 28 -11.56 -0.45 21.61
N SER A 29 -12.25 0.57 22.11
CA SER A 29 -13.49 1.11 21.54
C SER A 29 -13.45 1.51 20.05
N SER A 30 -12.30 1.95 19.50
CA SER A 30 -12.14 2.24 18.07
C SER A 30 -12.05 0.95 17.26
N ILE A 31 -11.34 -0.05 17.78
CA ILE A 31 -11.24 -1.39 17.18
C ILE A 31 -12.61 -2.06 17.17
N TRP A 32 -13.38 -1.96 18.27
CA TRP A 32 -14.75 -2.48 18.34
C TRP A 32 -15.71 -1.71 17.42
N LYS A 33 -15.54 -0.40 17.23
CA LYS A 33 -16.33 0.38 16.25
C LYS A 33 -16.03 -0.01 14.81
N GLU A 34 -14.75 -0.14 14.44
CA GLU A 34 -14.34 -0.56 13.09
C GLU A 34 -14.76 -2.01 12.78
N THR A 35 -14.62 -2.93 13.75
CA THR A 35 -15.09 -4.31 13.59
C THR A 35 -16.61 -4.45 13.66
N LEU A 36 -17.34 -3.65 14.45
CA LEU A 36 -18.81 -3.64 14.40
C LEU A 36 -19.30 -3.07 13.09
N LEU A 37 -18.72 -1.97 12.58
CA LEU A 37 -19.07 -1.43 11.26
C LEU A 37 -18.87 -2.52 10.20
N TYR A 38 -17.69 -3.15 10.15
CA TYR A 38 -17.41 -4.26 9.23
C TYR A 38 -18.40 -5.43 9.37
N ARG A 39 -18.68 -5.89 10.59
CA ARG A 39 -19.61 -7.00 10.83
C ARG A 39 -21.04 -6.63 10.46
N THR A 40 -21.47 -5.39 10.69
CA THR A 40 -22.80 -4.90 10.33
C THR A 40 -22.96 -4.73 8.81
N PHE A 41 -21.91 -4.28 8.11
CA PHE A 41 -21.89 -4.15 6.64
C PHE A 41 -21.81 -5.50 5.91
N TYR A 42 -21.12 -6.51 6.45
CA TYR A 42 -20.94 -7.81 5.78
C TYR A 42 -21.93 -8.91 6.19
N THR A 43 -22.54 -8.83 7.39
CA THR A 43 -23.61 -9.80 7.77
C THR A 43 -25.00 -9.36 7.32
N SER A 44 -25.14 -8.09 6.95
CA SER A 44 -26.36 -7.60 6.30
C SER A 44 -26.20 -7.73 4.79
N ARG A 45 -27.03 -8.54 4.13
CA ARG A 45 -27.28 -8.43 2.67
C ARG A 45 -28.07 -7.17 2.33
N ASN A 46 -27.97 -6.12 3.12
CA ASN A 46 -28.49 -4.83 2.73
C ASN A 46 -27.45 -4.24 1.77
N PRO A 47 -27.86 -3.84 0.55
CA PRO A 47 -26.96 -3.11 -0.33
C PRO A 47 -26.38 -1.94 0.47
N VAL A 48 -25.05 -1.77 0.39
CA VAL A 48 -24.42 -0.49 0.73
C VAL A 48 -25.30 0.58 0.07
N PRO A 49 -25.70 1.66 0.77
CA PRO A 49 -26.51 2.69 0.15
C PRO A 49 -25.87 3.02 -1.19
N ASP A 50 -26.63 2.88 -2.28
CA ASP A 50 -26.27 3.34 -3.63
C ASP A 50 -26.12 4.86 -3.58
N THR A 51 -25.15 5.32 -2.82
CA THR A 51 -24.49 6.57 -3.10
C THR A 51 -23.56 6.12 -4.22
N GLU A 52 -24.08 6.09 -5.45
CA GLU A 52 -23.24 6.33 -6.61
C GLU A 52 -22.54 7.65 -6.27
N ILE A 53 -21.37 7.55 -5.64
CA ILE A 53 -20.40 8.62 -5.67
C ILE A 53 -20.11 8.67 -7.15
N LYS A 54 -20.82 9.56 -7.83
CA LYS A 54 -20.62 9.82 -9.24
C LYS A 54 -19.25 10.47 -9.28
N LEU A 55 -18.22 9.64 -9.29
CA LEU A 55 -16.84 10.01 -9.48
C LEU A 55 -16.82 10.61 -10.87
N SER A 56 -17.02 11.92 -10.95
CA SER A 56 -16.94 12.64 -12.20
C SER A 56 -15.48 12.60 -12.60
N GLN A 57 -15.18 11.83 -13.64
CA GLN A 57 -13.84 11.71 -14.18
C GLN A 57 -13.85 12.18 -15.62
N ASP A 58 -12.91 13.07 -15.95
CA ASP A 58 -12.76 13.58 -17.32
C ASP A 58 -12.22 12.52 -18.30
N VAL A 59 -11.72 11.40 -17.79
CA VAL A 59 -11.27 10.22 -18.55
C VAL A 59 -12.00 9.00 -18.04
N ASN A 60 -12.45 8.14 -18.96
CA ASN A 60 -13.04 6.85 -18.60
C ASN A 60 -12.02 6.02 -17.80
N PRO A 61 -12.46 5.29 -16.75
CA PRO A 61 -11.61 4.34 -16.04
C PRO A 61 -10.91 3.37 -16.99
N TYR A 62 -9.73 2.88 -16.59
CA TYR A 62 -9.02 1.86 -17.36
C TYR A 62 -9.93 0.65 -17.61
N GLN A 63 -10.22 0.37 -18.88
CA GLN A 63 -11.00 -0.80 -19.26
C GLN A 63 -10.06 -1.98 -19.44
N PHE A 64 -10.24 -3.01 -18.60
CA PHE A 64 -9.54 -4.26 -18.80
C PHE A 64 -9.82 -4.79 -20.20
N PRO A 65 -8.78 -5.17 -20.97
CA PRO A 65 -8.98 -5.78 -22.26
C PRO A 65 -9.81 -7.05 -22.09
N ALA A 66 -10.81 -7.24 -22.95
CA ALA A 66 -11.62 -8.45 -22.94
C ALA A 66 -10.74 -9.70 -22.99
N LEU A 67 -11.07 -10.72 -22.20
CA LEU A 67 -10.40 -12.02 -22.26
C LEU A 67 -10.59 -12.58 -23.68
N ARG A 68 -9.51 -12.64 -24.44
CA ARG A 68 -9.52 -13.20 -25.80
C ARG A 68 -9.13 -14.67 -25.74
N GLU A 69 -9.77 -15.48 -26.58
CA GLU A 69 -9.29 -16.84 -26.81
C GLU A 69 -7.83 -16.81 -27.26
N ARG A 70 -7.04 -17.77 -26.78
CA ARG A 70 -5.60 -17.78 -27.01
C ARG A 70 -5.29 -18.14 -28.46
N THR A 71 -5.01 -17.12 -29.28
CA THR A 71 -4.69 -17.30 -30.71
C THR A 71 -3.21 -17.55 -31.00
N SER A 72 -2.32 -17.39 -30.01
CA SER A 72 -0.87 -17.54 -30.16
C SER A 72 -0.27 -18.46 -29.10
N THR A 73 0.70 -19.28 -29.50
CA THR A 73 1.51 -20.13 -28.62
C THR A 73 2.74 -19.40 -28.05
N LYS A 74 3.03 -18.19 -28.55
CA LYS A 74 4.17 -17.38 -28.11
C LYS A 74 3.84 -16.72 -26.77
N MET A 75 4.62 -17.05 -25.75
CA MET A 75 4.51 -16.45 -24.43
C MET A 75 4.95 -14.98 -24.51
N ALA A 76 4.14 -14.08 -23.96
CA ALA A 76 4.43 -12.65 -23.84
C ALA A 76 4.04 -12.20 -22.43
N MET A 77 4.76 -11.20 -21.89
CA MET A 77 4.45 -10.65 -20.56
C MET A 77 3.13 -9.87 -20.51
N GLY A 78 2.58 -9.49 -21.68
CA GLY A 78 1.35 -8.69 -21.74
C GLY A 78 1.52 -7.25 -21.26
N LEU A 79 2.76 -6.74 -21.18
CA LEU A 79 3.06 -5.39 -20.73
C LEU A 79 2.78 -4.37 -21.84
N THR A 80 2.20 -3.24 -21.45
CA THR A 80 2.07 -2.05 -22.28
C THR A 80 2.85 -0.91 -21.64
N ARG A 81 3.22 0.10 -22.43
CA ARG A 81 3.76 1.34 -21.86
C ARG A 81 2.71 1.94 -20.93
N LEU A 82 3.15 2.44 -19.78
CA LEU A 82 2.27 3.13 -18.84
C LEU A 82 1.69 4.39 -19.50
N ASP A 83 0.38 4.55 -19.44
CA ASP A 83 -0.29 5.81 -19.77
C ASP A 83 -0.25 6.71 -18.53
N GLU A 84 0.64 7.68 -18.53
CA GLU A 84 0.85 8.60 -17.40
C GLU A 84 -0.40 9.42 -17.06
N SER A 85 -1.32 9.62 -18.01
CA SER A 85 -2.57 10.36 -17.78
C SER A 85 -3.66 9.53 -17.11
N ASN A 86 -3.52 8.20 -17.17
CA ASN A 86 -4.49 7.22 -16.68
C ASN A 86 -3.80 6.14 -15.83
N TRP A 87 -2.85 6.57 -14.98
CA TRP A 87 -2.04 5.64 -14.19
C TRP A 87 -2.81 5.00 -13.03
N LEU A 88 -3.33 5.81 -12.11
CA LEU A 88 -4.10 5.32 -10.95
C LEU A 88 -5.59 5.49 -11.22
N THR A 89 -6.33 4.43 -10.99
CA THR A 89 -7.77 4.39 -11.22
C THR A 89 -8.53 4.66 -9.92
N LEU A 90 -9.71 5.24 -10.10
CA LEU A 90 -10.68 5.43 -9.04
C LEU A 90 -12.01 5.00 -9.63
N ASP A 91 -12.81 4.23 -8.93
CA ASP A 91 -14.15 3.85 -9.40
C ASP A 91 -15.11 3.72 -8.20
N SER A 92 -16.33 3.26 -8.48
CA SER A 92 -17.36 3.09 -7.46
C SER A 92 -16.94 2.17 -6.29
N ASP A 93 -15.97 1.28 -6.52
CA ASP A 93 -15.47 0.33 -5.53
C ASP A 93 -14.33 0.89 -4.66
N TYR A 94 -13.91 2.14 -4.89
CA TYR A 94 -12.85 2.77 -4.10
C TYR A 94 -13.08 2.68 -2.59
N LEU A 95 -14.27 3.06 -2.11
CA LEU A 95 -14.58 3.04 -0.68
C LEU A 95 -14.60 1.63 -0.08
N PRO A 96 -15.36 0.65 -0.62
CA PRO A 96 -15.36 -0.70 -0.06
C PRO A 96 -13.96 -1.35 -0.10
N GLU A 97 -13.19 -1.14 -1.17
CA GLU A 97 -11.81 -1.64 -1.24
C GLU A 97 -10.88 -0.94 -0.24
N HIS A 98 -10.99 0.37 -0.09
CA HIS A 98 -10.21 1.14 0.88
C HIS A 98 -10.41 0.60 2.31
N PHE A 99 -11.66 0.34 2.72
CA PHE A 99 -11.93 -0.19 4.06
C PHE A 99 -11.39 -1.62 4.23
N LEU A 100 -11.50 -2.46 3.21
CA LEU A 100 -10.90 -3.80 3.23
C LEU A 100 -9.37 -3.72 3.33
N ARG A 101 -8.75 -2.81 2.57
CA ARG A 101 -7.31 -2.52 2.59
C ARG A 101 -6.85 -2.08 3.97
N CYS A 102 -7.56 -1.16 4.62
CA CYS A 102 -7.30 -0.74 6.00
C CYS A 102 -7.39 -1.91 7.00
N SER A 103 -8.41 -2.76 6.87
CA SER A 103 -8.58 -3.96 7.70
C SER A 103 -7.41 -4.96 7.54
N LEU A 104 -6.96 -5.21 6.31
CA LEU A 104 -5.84 -6.09 6.01
C LEU A 104 -4.51 -5.52 6.55
N LEU A 105 -4.27 -4.22 6.39
CA LEU A 105 -3.09 -3.55 6.93
C LEU A 105 -3.04 -3.58 8.46
N CYS A 106 -4.20 -3.58 9.13
CA CYS A 106 -4.30 -3.70 10.57
C CYS A 106 -4.12 -5.14 11.05
N THR A 107 -4.82 -6.10 10.42
CA THR A 107 -4.96 -7.47 10.95
C THR A 107 -3.97 -8.48 10.36
N LYS A 108 -3.44 -8.20 9.16
CA LYS A 108 -2.59 -9.11 8.37
C LYS A 108 -1.33 -8.43 7.86
N ARG A 109 -0.87 -7.34 8.50
CA ARG A 109 0.27 -6.52 8.09
C ARG A 109 1.46 -7.29 7.48
N PRO A 110 2.08 -8.29 8.13
CA PRO A 110 3.27 -8.96 7.58
C PRO A 110 3.00 -9.76 6.30
N GLN A 111 1.73 -10.04 5.98
CA GLN A 111 1.34 -10.79 4.78
C GLN A 111 1.07 -9.87 3.60
N VAL A 112 0.80 -8.58 3.85
CA VAL A 112 0.33 -7.65 2.82
C VAL A 112 1.25 -6.46 2.59
N ILE A 113 2.09 -6.10 3.56
CA ILE A 113 3.08 -5.03 3.37
C ILE A 113 4.42 -5.41 4.01
N GLN A 114 5.49 -5.29 3.24
CA GLN A 114 6.86 -5.49 3.70
C GLN A 114 7.80 -4.50 3.00
N CYS A 115 8.68 -3.89 3.78
CA CYS A 115 9.72 -2.98 3.30
C CYS A 115 11.05 -3.47 3.88
N LEU A 116 12.00 -3.84 3.02
CA LEU A 116 13.33 -4.26 3.46
C LEU A 116 14.22 -3.07 3.79
N PRO A 117 15.25 -3.24 4.64
CA PRO A 117 16.22 -2.18 4.92
C PRO A 117 16.82 -1.62 3.62
N GLY A 118 16.90 -0.29 3.54
CA GLY A 118 17.37 0.42 2.34
C GLY A 118 16.29 0.79 1.33
N SER A 119 15.04 0.31 1.48
CA SER A 119 13.94 0.65 0.55
C SER A 119 13.22 1.96 0.87
N SER A 120 13.59 2.66 1.95
CA SER A 120 12.83 3.81 2.49
C SER A 120 12.67 4.95 1.47
N GLU A 121 13.75 5.34 0.81
CA GLU A 121 13.74 6.42 -0.20
C GLU A 121 12.83 6.07 -1.37
N ALA A 122 12.91 4.83 -1.87
CA ALA A 122 12.05 4.36 -2.95
C ALA A 122 10.57 4.34 -2.54
N CYS A 123 10.26 4.00 -1.28
CA CYS A 123 8.89 4.09 -0.78
C CYS A 123 8.39 5.54 -0.72
N HIS A 124 9.24 6.51 -0.36
CA HIS A 124 8.88 7.93 -0.39
C HIS A 124 8.71 8.45 -1.82
N GLU A 125 9.53 7.99 -2.76
CA GLU A 125 9.38 8.30 -4.18
C GLU A 125 8.01 7.84 -4.70
N VAL A 126 7.61 6.60 -4.40
CA VAL A 126 6.27 6.10 -4.75
C VAL A 126 5.17 6.96 -4.14
N LEU A 127 5.27 7.32 -2.86
CA LEU A 127 4.29 8.20 -2.22
C LEU A 127 4.21 9.58 -2.90
N SER A 128 5.35 10.16 -3.27
CA SER A 128 5.42 11.43 -4.00
C SER A 128 4.71 11.34 -5.36
N LEU A 129 4.98 10.27 -6.13
CA LEU A 129 4.33 10.03 -7.42
C LEU A 129 2.82 9.88 -7.26
N VAL A 130 2.37 9.07 -6.31
CA VAL A 130 0.94 8.83 -6.03
C VAL A 130 0.24 10.13 -5.63
N THR A 131 0.81 10.87 -4.69
CA THR A 131 0.18 12.11 -4.17
C THR A 131 0.13 13.21 -5.24
N SER A 132 1.18 13.34 -6.05
CA SER A 132 1.22 14.24 -7.20
C SER A 132 0.15 13.87 -8.24
N PHE A 133 0.08 12.59 -8.62
CA PHE A 133 -0.92 12.11 -9.58
C PHE A 133 -2.35 12.34 -9.08
N LEU A 134 -2.68 11.89 -7.86
CA LEU A 134 -4.04 11.98 -7.32
C LEU A 134 -4.51 13.43 -7.14
N SER A 135 -3.65 14.31 -6.61
CA SER A 135 -4.00 15.71 -6.42
C SER A 135 -4.14 16.49 -7.73
N SER A 136 -3.40 16.10 -8.77
CA SER A 136 -3.55 16.70 -10.10
C SER A 136 -4.74 16.14 -10.88
N ARG A 137 -4.98 14.83 -10.82
CA ARG A 137 -5.97 14.12 -11.63
C ARG A 137 -7.37 14.11 -11.02
N PHE A 138 -7.45 14.11 -9.69
CA PHE A 138 -8.69 14.08 -8.92
C PHE A 138 -8.69 15.17 -7.81
N PRO A 139 -8.49 16.46 -8.18
CA PRO A 139 -8.37 17.56 -7.21
C PRO A 139 -9.60 17.74 -6.30
N GLN A 140 -10.77 17.28 -6.74
CA GLN A 140 -12.01 17.28 -5.98
C GLN A 140 -12.04 16.23 -4.85
N HIS A 141 -11.18 15.21 -4.92
CA HIS A 141 -11.10 14.11 -3.95
C HIS A 141 -9.81 14.13 -3.15
N PHE A 142 -8.73 14.69 -3.70
CA PHE A 142 -7.43 14.74 -3.06
C PHE A 142 -6.84 16.15 -3.09
N THR A 143 -6.48 16.67 -1.93
CA THR A 143 -5.88 18.01 -1.81
C THR A 143 -4.59 17.94 -1.00
N LEU A 144 -3.51 18.48 -1.56
CA LEU A 144 -2.27 18.70 -0.81
C LEU A 144 -2.47 19.86 0.17
N THR A 145 -2.08 19.66 1.42
CA THR A 145 -2.23 20.64 2.49
C THR A 145 -0.99 20.68 3.37
N THR A 146 -0.87 21.73 4.17
CA THR A 146 0.21 21.88 5.16
C THR A 146 -0.41 21.91 6.55
N THR A 147 -0.04 20.94 7.38
CA THR A 147 -0.46 20.85 8.78
C THR A 147 0.64 21.39 9.70
N SER A 148 0.35 21.50 11.00
CA SER A 148 1.37 21.82 12.02
C SER A 148 2.53 20.81 12.04
N SER A 149 2.29 19.58 11.59
CA SER A 149 3.27 18.51 11.46
C SER A 149 3.90 18.42 10.05
N GLY A 150 3.72 19.43 9.21
CA GLY A 150 4.29 19.48 7.85
C GLY A 150 3.32 19.08 6.74
N PRO A 151 3.82 18.74 5.55
CA PRO A 151 2.99 18.49 4.38
C PRO A 151 2.17 17.21 4.53
N ALA A 152 0.93 17.27 4.08
CA ALA A 152 -0.04 16.18 4.12
C ALA A 152 -0.90 16.16 2.86
N ILE A 153 -1.59 15.05 2.64
CA ILE A 153 -2.66 14.93 1.65
C ILE A 153 -3.97 14.62 2.37
N GLN A 154 -5.01 15.36 2.02
CA GLN A 154 -6.36 15.12 2.49
C GLN A 154 -7.12 14.31 1.44
N ASN A 155 -7.70 13.20 1.88
CA ASN A 155 -8.63 12.38 1.09
C ASN A 155 -10.06 12.73 1.51
N HIS A 156 -10.78 13.45 0.65
CA HIS A 156 -12.14 13.92 0.91
C HIS A 156 -13.19 12.79 0.82
N LEU A 157 -12.86 11.67 0.17
CA LEU A 157 -13.76 10.51 0.09
C LEU A 157 -13.85 9.78 1.44
N THR A 158 -12.73 9.65 2.14
CA THR A 158 -12.64 8.96 3.43
C THR A 158 -12.60 9.92 4.63
N ASN A 159 -12.44 11.23 4.39
CA ASN A 159 -12.17 12.27 5.39
C ASN A 159 -10.88 12.03 6.20
N GLU A 160 -9.89 11.36 5.60
CA GLU A 160 -8.60 11.11 6.22
C GLU A 160 -7.55 12.14 5.79
N ILE A 161 -6.57 12.37 6.65
CA ILE A 161 -5.40 13.21 6.36
C ILE A 161 -4.15 12.39 6.63
N PHE A 162 -3.29 12.30 5.63
CA PHE A 162 -2.05 11.51 5.69
C PHE A 162 -0.82 12.40 5.63
N PRO A 163 0.15 12.27 6.54
CA PRO A 163 1.42 12.98 6.42
C PRO A 163 2.23 12.41 5.26
N ILE A 164 2.83 13.28 4.43
CA ILE A 164 3.59 12.85 3.24
C ILE A 164 5.06 13.32 3.24
N GLY A 165 5.45 14.15 4.22
CA GLY A 165 6.82 14.65 4.31
C GLY A 165 7.82 13.58 4.78
N PRO A 166 9.04 13.53 4.22
CA PRO A 166 10.03 12.49 4.54
C PRO A 166 10.38 12.40 6.03
N GLN A 167 10.34 13.51 6.76
CA GLN A 167 10.64 13.53 8.19
C GLN A 167 9.47 13.05 9.07
N ASN A 168 8.23 13.13 8.57
CA ASN A 168 7.01 12.95 9.38
C ASN A 168 6.10 11.82 8.85
N CYS A 169 6.60 11.02 7.90
CA CYS A 169 5.88 9.92 7.28
C CYS A 169 6.65 8.60 7.47
N PRO A 170 6.44 7.87 8.58
CA PRO A 170 7.17 6.63 8.85
C PRO A 170 6.74 5.43 8.00
N ASN A 171 5.57 5.48 7.35
CA ASN A 171 5.04 4.37 6.55
C ASN A 171 4.59 4.83 5.15
N PRO A 172 5.49 5.35 4.31
CA PRO A 172 5.12 5.98 3.04
C PRO A 172 4.41 5.04 2.06
N LEU A 173 4.87 3.79 1.96
CA LEU A 173 4.26 2.79 1.07
C LEU A 173 2.85 2.39 1.53
N GLU A 174 2.59 2.36 2.84
CA GLU A 174 1.26 2.10 3.38
C GLU A 174 0.29 3.22 3.02
N ILE A 175 0.74 4.48 3.13
CA ILE A 175 -0.06 5.65 2.79
C ILE A 175 -0.36 5.64 1.29
N ALA A 176 0.65 5.39 0.45
CA ALA A 176 0.46 5.25 -1.00
C ALA A 176 -0.60 4.18 -1.34
N ALA A 177 -0.51 3.02 -0.68
CA ALA A 177 -1.50 1.96 -0.83
C ALA A 177 -2.90 2.39 -0.36
N LYS A 178 -3.04 3.09 0.78
CA LYS A 178 -4.35 3.56 1.27
C LYS A 178 -5.02 4.60 0.38
N LEU A 179 -4.22 5.40 -0.32
CA LEU A 179 -4.70 6.43 -1.23
C LEU A 179 -5.18 5.88 -2.57
N SER A 180 -4.66 4.72 -3.01
CA SER A 180 -4.86 4.15 -4.35
C SER A 180 -5.62 2.82 -4.30
N MET A 181 -6.18 2.39 -5.42
CA MET A 181 -6.81 1.06 -5.53
C MET A 181 -5.77 -0.03 -5.83
N GLU A 182 -4.66 0.34 -6.46
CA GLU A 182 -3.60 -0.55 -6.92
C GLU A 182 -2.71 -1.08 -5.78
N ASP A 183 -2.05 -2.20 -6.06
CA ASP A 183 -0.97 -2.73 -5.23
C ASP A 183 0.40 -2.31 -5.78
N PHE A 184 1.31 -1.94 -4.88
CA PHE A 184 2.63 -1.39 -5.24
C PHE A 184 3.75 -2.40 -4.98
N ASN A 185 4.61 -2.60 -5.98
CA ASN A 185 5.79 -3.46 -5.89
C ASN A 185 7.03 -2.69 -6.33
N ILE A 186 8.00 -2.52 -5.42
CA ILE A 186 9.21 -1.74 -5.63
C ILE A 186 10.38 -2.68 -5.89
N LEU A 187 10.90 -2.60 -7.10
CA LEU A 187 12.10 -3.30 -7.52
C LEU A 187 13.30 -2.37 -7.42
N MET A 188 14.38 -2.81 -6.77
CA MET A 188 15.64 -2.07 -6.73
C MET A 188 16.76 -2.94 -7.28
N LYS A 189 17.71 -2.31 -7.96
CA LYS A 189 18.87 -2.99 -8.51
C LYS A 189 19.82 -3.36 -7.37
N ASN A 190 20.13 -4.65 -7.25
CA ASN A 190 21.12 -5.14 -6.33
C ASN A 190 22.51 -4.73 -6.83
N PRO A 191 23.33 -4.03 -6.02
CA PRO A 191 24.64 -3.55 -6.46
C PRO A 191 25.68 -4.66 -6.67
N GLU A 192 25.52 -5.82 -6.01
CA GLU A 192 26.44 -6.95 -6.10
C GLU A 192 26.15 -7.83 -7.32
N THR A 193 24.87 -8.13 -7.56
CA THR A 193 24.46 -9.03 -8.67
C THR A 193 24.08 -8.28 -9.94
N GLY A 194 23.75 -6.99 -9.83
CA GLY A 194 23.20 -6.19 -10.93
C GLY A 194 21.74 -6.51 -11.27
N GLU A 195 21.10 -7.44 -10.57
CA GLU A 195 19.70 -7.85 -10.82
C GLU A 195 18.69 -7.01 -10.04
N TYR A 196 17.47 -6.86 -10.57
CA TYR A 196 16.37 -6.23 -9.84
C TYR A 196 15.73 -7.19 -8.83
N HIS A 197 15.65 -6.77 -7.58
CA HIS A 197 15.02 -7.51 -6.48
C HIS A 197 13.82 -6.76 -5.92
N LEU A 198 12.79 -7.49 -5.48
CA LEU A 198 11.62 -6.92 -4.79
C LEU A 198 12.00 -6.46 -3.39
N GLN A 199 12.27 -5.17 -3.21
CA GLN A 199 12.75 -4.62 -1.94
C GLN A 199 11.62 -4.11 -1.04
N ALA A 200 10.51 -3.67 -1.62
CA ALA A 200 9.33 -3.32 -0.84
C ALA A 200 8.06 -3.62 -1.64
N SER A 201 6.98 -3.91 -0.92
CA SER A 201 5.71 -4.22 -1.56
C SER A 201 4.56 -3.97 -0.59
N ALA A 202 3.49 -3.37 -1.11
CA ALA A 202 2.16 -3.39 -0.54
C ALA A 202 1.27 -4.18 -1.51
N THR A 203 1.12 -5.48 -1.26
CA THR A 203 0.31 -6.41 -2.05
C THR A 203 -0.82 -6.96 -1.18
N LEU A 204 -2.01 -6.40 -1.35
CA LEU A 204 -3.19 -6.73 -0.55
C LEU A 204 -4.16 -7.65 -1.29
N PHE A 205 -4.16 -7.59 -2.62
CA PHE A 205 -5.05 -8.35 -3.48
C PHE A 205 -4.26 -9.22 -4.48
N PRO A 206 -3.32 -10.10 -4.02
CA PRO A 206 -2.51 -10.91 -4.91
C PRO A 206 -3.32 -12.02 -5.61
N ALA A 207 -3.05 -12.23 -6.90
CA ALA A 207 -3.56 -13.37 -7.64
C ALA A 207 -2.64 -14.60 -7.51
N GLY A 208 -2.89 -15.44 -6.52
CA GLY A 208 -2.28 -16.78 -6.43
C GLY A 208 -0.85 -16.85 -5.87
N TRP A 209 -0.44 -15.88 -5.04
CA TRP A 209 0.85 -15.90 -4.36
C TRP A 209 0.84 -15.12 -3.04
N LYS A 210 1.86 -15.31 -2.20
CA LYS A 210 2.02 -14.60 -0.92
C LYS A 210 3.27 -13.74 -0.91
N LEU A 211 3.16 -12.52 -0.37
CA LEU A 211 4.28 -11.58 -0.29
C LEU A 211 5.49 -12.14 0.46
N GLN A 212 5.23 -12.88 1.54
CA GLN A 212 6.24 -13.48 2.41
C GLN A 212 7.17 -14.46 1.68
N GLU A 213 6.73 -15.01 0.55
CA GLU A 213 7.50 -15.99 -0.24
C GLU A 213 8.34 -15.31 -1.33
N ARG A 214 8.19 -13.99 -1.51
CA ARG A 214 8.69 -13.26 -2.70
C ARG A 214 9.55 -12.05 -2.39
N VAL A 215 9.34 -11.38 -1.26
CA VAL A 215 10.14 -10.20 -0.89
C VAL A 215 11.62 -10.57 -0.76
N GLY A 216 12.50 -9.67 -1.23
CA GLY A 216 13.95 -9.85 -1.26
C GLY A 216 14.49 -10.70 -2.42
N THR A 217 13.61 -11.30 -3.23
CA THR A 217 14.02 -12.17 -4.35
C THR A 217 14.11 -11.42 -5.68
N SER A 218 14.88 -11.99 -6.62
CA SER A 218 15.06 -11.43 -7.97
C SER A 218 13.84 -11.65 -8.87
N MET A 219 13.75 -10.86 -9.95
CA MET A 219 12.69 -11.03 -10.98
C MET A 219 12.59 -12.45 -11.52
N ALA A 220 13.71 -13.18 -11.66
CA ALA A 220 13.71 -14.57 -12.08
C ALA A 220 13.04 -15.50 -11.06
N ASN A 221 13.31 -15.29 -9.77
CA ASN A 221 12.73 -16.09 -8.70
C ASN A 221 11.25 -15.79 -8.49
N LEU A 222 10.82 -14.53 -8.65
CA LEU A 222 9.39 -14.16 -8.61
C LEU A 222 8.56 -14.95 -9.64
N HIS A 223 9.17 -15.29 -10.78
CA HIS A 223 8.51 -15.97 -11.89
C HIS A 223 8.88 -17.45 -12.03
N ALA A 224 9.70 -18.01 -11.13
CA ALA A 224 10.10 -19.42 -11.17
C ALA A 224 8.92 -20.42 -11.27
N PRO A 225 7.75 -20.17 -10.65
CA PRO A 225 6.59 -21.06 -10.80
C PRO A 225 5.92 -21.03 -12.18
N VAL A 226 6.24 -20.05 -13.04
CA VAL A 226 5.58 -19.88 -14.35
C VAL A 226 6.22 -20.82 -15.38
N PRO A 227 5.48 -21.82 -15.91
CA PRO A 227 6.05 -22.82 -16.81
C PRO A 227 6.65 -22.20 -18.08
N GLY A 228 7.91 -22.46 -18.36
CA GLY A 228 8.60 -21.97 -19.56
C GLY A 228 9.02 -20.50 -19.52
N TRP A 229 8.87 -19.80 -18.37
CA TRP A 229 9.23 -18.38 -18.25
C TRP A 229 10.72 -18.15 -18.47
N LYS A 230 11.57 -18.98 -17.85
CA LYS A 230 13.03 -18.84 -17.91
C LYS A 230 13.53 -18.89 -19.35
N GLU A 231 13.01 -19.83 -20.14
CA GLU A 231 13.45 -20.09 -21.52
C GLU A 231 12.87 -19.06 -22.49
N LYS A 232 11.63 -18.58 -22.25
CA LYS A 232 10.90 -17.76 -23.24
C LYS A 232 10.92 -16.26 -22.96
N LEU A 233 11.04 -15.84 -21.70
CA LEU A 233 10.85 -14.45 -21.28
C LEU A 233 11.98 -13.88 -20.41
N GLY A 234 12.64 -14.69 -19.59
CA GLY A 234 13.54 -14.19 -18.54
C GLY A 234 14.65 -13.26 -19.04
N GLY A 235 15.28 -13.59 -20.17
CA GLY A 235 16.32 -12.75 -20.76
C GLY A 235 15.85 -11.39 -21.29
N SER A 236 14.56 -11.24 -21.61
CA SER A 236 14.00 -9.95 -22.05
C SER A 236 13.53 -9.08 -20.91
N VAL A 237 13.07 -9.69 -19.80
CA VAL A 237 12.56 -8.98 -18.62
C VAL A 237 13.69 -8.46 -17.72
N ASN A 238 14.84 -9.14 -17.69
CA ASN A 238 15.98 -8.74 -16.86
C ASN A 238 16.89 -7.66 -17.50
N ARG A 239 16.57 -7.17 -18.70
CA ARG A 239 17.31 -6.09 -19.38
C ARG A 239 16.71 -4.74 -19.06
#